data_AF-A0A7Y7M3E0-F1
#
_entry.id   AF-A0A7Y7M3E0-F1
#
_cell.length_a   1.000
_cell.length_b   1.000
_cell.length_c   1.000
_cell.angle_alpha   90.00
_cell.angle_beta   90.00
_cell.angle_gamma   90.00
#
_symmetry.space_group_name_H-M   'P 1'
#
loop_
_entity.id
_entity.type
_entity.pdbx_description
1 polymer ?
#
loop_
_entity_poly.entity_id
_entity_poly.type
_entity_poly.pdbx_seq_one_letter_code
_entity_poly.pdbx_strand_id
1 'polypeptide(L)'
;MSTNGFGHPPVSSNDAASLREPMPWMSRRRTGGAYRLPGLQYPLGSLSYGVVLIALGIVALVATADAGALAAGIPIFLIAAGLGLWLAVVGAVRWPWYRKYVRQHGHPPF
;
A
#
# COMPACT_ATOMS: atom_id res chain seq x y z
N MET A 1 -15.69 -12.05 -31.15
CA MET A 1 -14.31 -12.48 -31.49
C MET A 1 -13.40 -12.11 -30.33
N SER A 2 -12.98 -13.09 -29.53
CA SER A 2 -12.08 -12.90 -28.37
C SER A 2 -10.67 -13.21 -28.82
N THR A 3 -9.78 -12.23 -28.79
CA THR A 3 -8.34 -12.42 -29.02
C THR A 3 -7.73 -13.02 -27.76
N ASN A 4 -7.98 -14.30 -27.52
CA ASN A 4 -7.27 -15.07 -26.50
C ASN A 4 -5.84 -15.28 -27.03
N GLY A 5 -4.92 -14.44 -26.57
CA GLY A 5 -3.50 -14.59 -26.81
C GLY A 5 -3.04 -15.99 -26.36
N PHE A 6 -2.51 -16.72 -27.34
CA PHE A 6 -1.72 -17.94 -27.30
C PHE A 6 -1.30 -18.48 -25.91
N GLY A 7 -1.78 -19.70 -25.60
CA GLY A 7 -0.97 -20.70 -24.88
C GLY A 7 -1.26 -20.95 -23.41
N HIS A 8 -2.07 -20.13 -22.73
CA HIS A 8 -2.41 -20.38 -21.32
C HIS A 8 -3.77 -21.07 -21.18
N PRO A 9 -3.87 -22.17 -20.40
CA PRO A 9 -5.16 -22.75 -20.07
C PRO A 9 -6.05 -21.67 -19.41
N PRO A 10 -7.36 -21.65 -19.71
CA PRO A 10 -8.26 -20.68 -19.11
C PRO A 10 -8.17 -20.78 -17.59
N VAL A 11 -7.73 -19.70 -16.95
CA VAL A 11 -7.68 -19.58 -15.49
C VAL A 11 -9.10 -19.81 -14.98
N SER A 12 -9.28 -20.76 -14.06
CA SER A 12 -10.61 -21.07 -13.53
C SER A 12 -11.28 -19.80 -12.99
N SER A 13 -12.59 -19.66 -13.11
CA SER A 13 -13.30 -18.44 -12.66
C SER A 13 -13.03 -18.09 -11.19
N ASN A 14 -12.77 -19.09 -10.36
CA ASN A 14 -12.37 -18.94 -8.96
C ASN A 14 -10.95 -18.39 -8.81
N ASP A 15 -10.01 -18.81 -9.67
CA ASP A 15 -8.65 -18.28 -9.68
C ASP A 15 -8.62 -16.84 -10.22
N ALA A 16 -9.43 -16.53 -11.23
CA ALA A 16 -9.58 -15.18 -11.77
C ALA A 16 -10.11 -14.18 -10.71
N ALA A 17 -11.04 -14.61 -9.86
CA ALA A 17 -11.50 -13.81 -8.72
C ALA A 17 -10.40 -13.61 -7.66
N SER A 18 -9.57 -14.62 -7.42
CA SER A 18 -8.45 -14.56 -6.46
C SER A 18 -7.29 -13.65 -6.91
N LEU A 19 -7.20 -13.39 -8.22
CA LEU A 19 -6.22 -12.50 -8.84
C LEU A 19 -6.71 -11.08 -9.03
N ARG A 20 -7.96 -10.79 -8.66
CA ARG A 20 -8.46 -9.42 -8.66
C ARG A 20 -7.75 -8.62 -7.57
N GLU A 21 -7.08 -7.54 -7.96
CA GLU A 21 -6.40 -6.68 -7.00
C GLU A 21 -7.41 -6.12 -5.99
N PRO A 22 -7.17 -6.21 -4.67
CA PRO A 22 -8.10 -5.70 -3.66
C PRO A 22 -8.34 -4.19 -3.74
N MET A 23 -7.34 -3.43 -4.23
CA MET A 23 -7.35 -1.96 -4.27
C MET A 23 -6.78 -1.45 -5.61
N PRO A 24 -7.53 -1.61 -6.72
CA PRO A 24 -7.02 -1.31 -8.06
C PRO A 24 -6.80 0.18 -8.31
N TRP A 25 -7.31 1.06 -7.44
CA TRP A 25 -7.10 2.51 -7.52
C TRP A 25 -5.71 2.94 -7.03
N MET A 26 -4.98 2.09 -6.29
CA MET A 26 -3.59 2.35 -5.90
C MET A 26 -2.57 2.00 -6.99
N SER A 27 -2.86 0.99 -7.82
CA SER A 27 -1.98 0.53 -8.91
C SER A 27 -2.23 1.23 -10.23
N ARG A 28 -3.46 1.74 -10.44
CA ARG A 28 -3.78 2.52 -11.64
C ARG A 28 -2.95 3.81 -11.65
N ARG A 29 -2.07 3.93 -12.64
CA ARG A 29 -1.31 5.15 -13.04
C ARG A 29 -2.14 6.45 -13.16
N ARG A 30 -3.47 6.41 -13.00
CA ARG A 30 -4.38 7.57 -13.07
C ARG A 30 -4.32 8.50 -11.86
N THR A 31 -3.71 8.12 -10.74
CA THR A 31 -3.39 9.07 -9.65
C THR A 31 -2.12 9.85 -10.00
N GLY A 32 -2.21 10.67 -11.05
CA GLY A 32 -1.18 11.59 -11.52
C GLY A 32 -0.97 12.78 -10.59
N GLY A 33 -0.51 12.53 -9.37
CA GLY A 33 0.05 13.57 -8.50
C GLY A 33 1.51 13.85 -8.88
N ALA A 34 1.96 15.09 -8.72
CA ALA A 34 3.32 15.54 -9.04
C ALA A 34 4.44 14.73 -8.34
N TYR A 35 4.11 14.01 -7.28
CA TYR A 35 5.00 13.14 -6.54
C TYR A 35 4.61 11.68 -6.77
N ARG A 36 5.23 11.05 -7.78
CA ARG A 36 5.21 9.59 -7.88
C ARG A 36 6.00 9.07 -6.69
N LEU A 37 5.31 8.53 -5.68
CA LEU A 37 5.95 7.74 -4.63
C LEU A 37 6.07 6.31 -5.15
N PRO A 38 7.21 5.92 -5.76
CA PRO A 38 7.33 4.61 -6.41
C PRO A 38 7.08 3.46 -5.44
N GLY A 39 7.38 3.66 -4.14
CA GLY A 39 7.15 2.65 -3.12
C GLY A 39 5.67 2.37 -2.81
N LEU A 40 4.73 3.31 -3.02
CA LEU A 40 3.31 3.06 -2.72
C LEU A 40 2.65 2.07 -3.68
N GLN A 41 3.24 1.87 -4.87
CA GLN A 41 2.76 0.89 -5.83
C GLN A 41 2.95 -0.52 -5.28
N TYR A 42 4.08 -0.75 -4.58
CA TYR A 42 4.41 -2.03 -3.95
C TYR A 42 3.80 -2.15 -2.55
N PRO A 43 3.22 -3.30 -2.18
CA PRO A 43 2.66 -3.50 -0.83
C PRO A 43 3.71 -3.36 0.28
N LEU A 44 4.95 -3.77 0.00
CA LEU A 44 6.09 -3.59 0.92
C LEU A 44 6.42 -2.12 1.14
N GLY A 45 6.33 -1.30 0.09
CA GLY A 45 6.62 0.12 0.21
C GLY A 45 5.51 0.87 0.92
N SER A 46 4.23 0.53 0.70
CA SER A 46 3.15 1.10 1.53
C SER A 46 3.30 0.70 3.00
N LEU A 47 3.69 -0.54 3.29
CA LEU A 47 3.95 -0.99 4.66
C LEU A 47 5.13 -0.25 5.29
N SER A 48 6.25 -0.10 4.59
CA SER A 48 7.42 0.61 5.11
C SER A 48 7.14 2.10 5.33
N TYR A 49 6.48 2.79 4.39
CA TYR A 49 6.03 4.17 4.61
C TYR A 49 5.08 4.28 5.80
N GLY A 50 4.19 3.30 5.97
CA GLY A 50 3.29 3.24 7.11
C GLY A 50 4.02 3.18 8.45
N VAL A 51 4.99 2.28 8.57
CA VAL A 51 5.83 2.13 9.77
C VAL A 51 6.64 3.38 10.05
N VAL A 52 7.25 3.97 9.01
CA VAL A 52 8.04 5.20 9.14
C VAL A 52 7.17 6.36 9.62
N LEU A 53 5.96 6.52 9.09
CA LEU A 53 5.03 7.57 9.53
C LEU A 53 4.58 7.41 10.97
N ILE A 54 4.31 6.18 11.41
CA ILE A 54 4.00 5.90 12.82
C ILE A 54 5.19 6.28 13.70
N ALA A 55 6.41 5.87 13.33
CA ALA A 55 7.61 6.20 14.08
C ALA A 55 7.84 7.73 14.16
N LEU A 56 7.67 8.45 13.06
CA LEU A 56 7.76 9.91 13.03
C LEU A 56 6.67 10.57 13.89
N GLY A 57 5.45 10.04 13.87
CA GLY A 57 4.38 10.50 14.75
C GLY A 57 4.76 10.35 16.23
N ILE A 58 5.31 9.18 16.62
CA ILE A 58 5.76 8.92 17.99
C ILE A 58 6.88 9.90 18.38
N VAL A 59 7.87 10.07 17.51
CA VAL A 59 8.98 11.02 17.75
C VAL A 59 8.44 12.44 17.93
N ALA A 60 7.51 12.88 17.09
CA ALA A 60 6.89 14.20 17.21
C ALA A 60 6.10 14.34 18.53
N LEU A 61 5.36 13.31 18.94
CA LEU A 61 4.64 13.30 20.21
C LEU A 61 5.59 13.42 21.41
N VAL A 62 6.67 12.64 21.42
CA VAL A 62 7.67 12.66 22.49
C VAL A 62 8.37 14.02 22.55
N ALA A 63 8.80 14.55 21.40
CA ALA A 63 9.45 15.86 21.33
C ALA A 63 8.56 17.01 21.80
N THR A 64 7.27 16.99 21.44
CA THR A 64 6.31 18.02 21.86
C THR A 64 5.88 17.86 23.31
N ALA A 65 5.84 16.63 23.84
CA ALA A 65 5.59 16.38 25.25
C ALA A 65 6.73 16.94 26.13
N ASP A 66 7.98 16.72 25.74
CA ASP A 66 9.17 17.24 26.44
C ASP A 66 9.21 18.78 26.42
N ALA A 67 8.76 19.39 25.32
CA ALA A 67 8.65 20.84 25.17
C ALA A 67 7.42 21.47 25.87
N GLY A 68 6.59 20.69 26.58
CA GLY A 68 5.35 21.17 27.21
C GLY A 68 4.23 21.56 26.22
N ALA A 69 4.37 21.22 24.94
CA ALA A 69 3.47 21.57 23.84
C ALA A 69 2.55 20.39 23.43
N LEU A 70 2.11 19.61 24.41
CA LEU A 70 1.40 18.34 24.21
C LEU A 70 0.11 18.51 23.37
N ALA A 71 -0.58 19.65 23.51
CA ALA A 71 -1.75 20.01 22.72
C ALA A 71 -1.47 20.12 21.21
N ALA A 72 -0.24 20.51 20.81
CA ALA A 72 0.20 20.51 19.42
C ALA A 72 0.73 19.13 18.98
N GLY A 73 1.30 18.37 19.91
CA GLY A 73 1.80 17.01 19.67
C GLY A 73 0.74 15.99 19.28
N ILE A 74 -0.38 15.99 20.01
CA ILE A 74 -1.50 15.05 19.80
C ILE A 74 -2.03 15.07 18.36
N PRO A 75 -2.43 16.23 17.77
CA PRO A 75 -2.95 16.24 16.41
C PRO A 75 -1.92 15.80 15.38
N ILE A 76 -0.64 16.18 15.55
CA ILE A 76 0.46 15.75 14.65
C ILE A 76 0.62 14.23 14.71
N PHE A 77 0.63 13.66 15.92
CA PHE A 77 0.69 12.23 16.14
C PHE A 77 -0.49 11.51 15.49
N LEU A 78 -1.72 11.96 15.73
CA LEU A 78 -2.92 11.31 15.21
C LEU A 78 -2.95 11.32 13.68
N ILE A 79 -2.54 12.41 13.04
CA ILE A 79 -2.46 12.49 11.57
C ILE A 79 -1.39 11.53 11.05
N ALA A 80 -0.17 11.57 11.63
CA ALA A 80 0.94 10.74 11.18
C ALA A 80 0.68 9.25 11.42
N ALA A 81 0.27 8.87 12.63
CA ALA A 81 -0.04 7.50 13.00
C ALA A 81 -1.28 6.97 12.27
N GLY A 82 -2.32 7.80 12.10
CA GLY A 82 -3.51 7.42 11.34
C GLY A 82 -3.19 7.14 9.87
N LEU A 83 -2.45 8.03 9.22
CA LEU A 83 -1.99 7.82 7.84
C LEU A 83 -1.04 6.62 7.73
N GLY A 84 -0.14 6.46 8.70
CA GLY A 84 0.81 5.36 8.72
C GLY A 84 0.13 4.00 8.91
N LEU A 85 -0.83 3.91 9.83
CA LEU A 85 -1.64 2.72 10.05
C LEU A 85 -2.46 2.39 8.80
N TRP A 86 -3.07 3.40 8.17
CA TRP A 86 -3.81 3.20 6.93
C TRP A 86 -2.92 2.60 5.82
N LEU A 87 -1.72 3.13 5.61
CA LEU A 87 -0.77 2.58 4.64
C LEU A 87 -0.30 1.15 4.98
N ALA A 88 -0.10 0.86 6.27
CA ALA A 88 0.28 -0.46 6.75
C ALA A 88 -0.83 -1.50 6.49
N VAL A 89 -2.09 -1.15 6.80
CA VAL A 89 -3.26 -2.00 6.52
C VAL A 89 -3.39 -2.26 5.02
N VAL A 90 -3.26 -1.22 4.20
CA VAL A 90 -3.30 -1.37 2.74
C VAL A 90 -2.20 -2.31 2.23
N GLY A 91 -0.97 -2.15 2.73
CA GLY A 91 0.13 -3.05 2.40
C GLY A 91 -0.15 -4.50 2.80
N ALA A 92 -0.64 -4.72 4.03
CA ALA A 92 -0.98 -6.03 4.55
C ALA A 92 -2.08 -6.72 3.75
N VAL A 93 -3.14 -5.99 3.35
CA VAL A 93 -4.24 -6.53 2.55
C VAL A 93 -3.80 -6.88 1.12
N ARG A 94 -2.94 -6.05 0.51
CA ARG A 94 -2.44 -6.29 -0.86
C ARG A 94 -1.36 -7.36 -0.93
N TRP A 95 -0.73 -7.70 0.18
CA TRP A 95 0.41 -8.60 0.23
C TRP A 95 0.13 -10.05 -0.21
N PRO A 96 -0.95 -10.73 0.24
CA PRO A 96 -1.29 -12.07 -0.25
C PRO A 96 -1.56 -12.10 -1.75
N TRP A 97 -2.26 -11.09 -2.27
CA TRP A 97 -2.53 -10.95 -3.71
C TRP A 97 -1.23 -10.75 -4.49
N TYR A 98 -0.35 -9.84 -4.05
CA TYR A 98 0.92 -9.58 -4.70
C TYR A 98 1.80 -10.84 -4.77
N ARG A 99 1.91 -11.60 -3.66
CA ARG A 99 2.64 -12.88 -3.65
C ARG A 99 2.06 -13.89 -4.64
N LYS A 100 0.73 -14.00 -4.73
CA LYS A 100 0.06 -14.91 -5.69
C LYS A 100 0.32 -14.46 -7.14
N TYR A 101 0.20 -13.18 -7.43
CA TYR A 101 0.44 -12.61 -8.75
C TYR A 101 1.85 -12.89 -9.25
N VAL A 102 2.86 -12.56 -8.45
CA VAL A 102 4.28 -12.75 -8.80
C VAL A 102 4.61 -14.22 -9.02
N ARG A 103 4.05 -15.13 -8.21
CA ARG A 103 4.23 -16.58 -8.39
C ARG A 103 3.67 -17.10 -9.71
N GLN A 104 2.58 -16.51 -10.20
CA GLN A 104 1.91 -16.97 -11.42
C GLN A 104 2.47 -16.31 -12.69
N HIS A 105 2.85 -15.04 -12.62
CA HIS A 105 3.26 -14.26 -13.80
C HIS A 105 4.79 -14.08 -13.90
N GLY A 106 5.54 -14.36 -12.83
CA GLY A 106 7.00 -14.23 -12.81
C GLY A 106 7.52 -12.78 -12.76
N HIS A 107 6.63 -11.78 -12.80
CA HIS A 107 6.97 -10.36 -12.73
C HIS A 107 5.98 -9.59 -11.84
N PRO A 108 6.34 -8.41 -11.31
CA PRO A 108 5.40 -7.56 -10.59
C PRO A 108 4.30 -7.01 -11.51
N PRO A 109 3.11 -6.67 -10.97
CA PRO A 109 1.97 -6.16 -11.74
C PRO A 109 2.06 -4.67 -12.15
N PHE A 110 3.13 -3.97 -11.76
CA PHE A 110 3.31 -2.52 -11.96
C PHE A 110 4.59 -2.22 -12.74
#